data_AF-A0A141PZM0-F1
#
_entry.id   AF-A0A141PZM0-F1
#
_cell.length_a   1.000
_cell.length_b   1.000
_cell.length_c   1.000
_cell.angle_alpha   90.00
_cell.angle_beta   90.00
_cell.angle_gamma   90.00
#
_symmetry.space_group_name_H-M   'P 1'
#
loop_
_entity.id
_entity.type
_entity.pdbx_description
1 polymer ?
#
loop_
_entity_poly.entity_id
_entity_poly.type
_entity_poly.pdbx_seq_one_letter_code
_entity_poly.pdbx_strand_id
1 'polypeptide(L)'
;VVGYKGVHNNLCDGAGYLGVAWAFGGMIFVLVYCTAGISGGHINPAVTFGLFVERKVSLTRAVAYMMAQCLGAMLGVWMVMILTGIHYDQAGGAVNVVAPGYSKGAALGAEIIGTFVLVYTV
;
A
#
# COMPACT_ATOMS: atom_id res chain seq x y z
N VAL A 1 8.43 4.50 -0.85
CA VAL A 1 8.79 3.75 -2.09
C VAL A 1 9.34 2.39 -1.67
N VAL A 2 8.61 1.32 -1.95
CA VAL A 2 9.01 -0.05 -1.56
C VAL A 2 10.31 -0.42 -2.27
N GLY A 3 11.33 -0.73 -1.48
CA GLY A 3 12.70 -0.93 -1.92
C GLY A 3 12.91 -2.30 -2.58
N TYR A 4 13.02 -2.32 -3.91
CA TYR A 4 13.77 -3.37 -4.60
C TYR A 4 15.24 -2.92 -4.68
N LYS A 5 16.12 -3.56 -3.92
CA LYS A 5 17.58 -3.43 -4.05
C LYS A 5 18.07 -4.57 -4.95
N GLY A 6 18.08 -4.33 -6.26
CA GLY A 6 18.68 -5.22 -7.24
C GLY A 6 19.62 -4.44 -8.15
N VAL A 7 20.91 -4.79 -8.13
CA VAL A 7 21.93 -4.28 -9.06
C VAL A 7 21.68 -4.94 -10.41
N HIS A 8 21.27 -4.14 -11.40
CA HIS A 8 21.02 -4.56 -12.77
C HIS A 8 22.28 -5.16 -13.41
N ASN A 9 22.28 -6.46 -13.69
CA ASN A 9 23.31 -7.09 -14.53
C ASN A 9 22.90 -8.41 -15.24
N ASN A 10 21.66 -8.92 -15.12
CA ASN A 10 21.27 -10.18 -15.77
C ASN A 10 19.83 -10.17 -16.34
N LEU A 11 19.61 -10.93 -17.42
CA LEU A 11 18.32 -11.14 -18.12
C LEU A 11 17.24 -11.84 -17.25
N CYS A 12 17.59 -12.24 -16.02
CA CYS A 12 16.70 -12.81 -15.01
C CYS A 12 16.36 -11.82 -13.88
N ASP A 13 16.54 -10.51 -14.10
CA ASP A 13 16.01 -9.48 -13.21
C ASP A 13 14.47 -9.55 -13.20
N GLY A 14 13.87 -9.48 -12.01
CA GLY A 14 12.42 -9.55 -11.83
C GLY A 14 11.63 -8.41 -12.51
N ALA A 15 10.39 -8.19 -12.10
CA ALA A 15 9.47 -7.25 -12.76
C ALA A 15 9.90 -5.75 -12.74
N GLY A 16 11.03 -5.41 -12.12
CA GLY A 16 11.55 -4.03 -12.00
C GLY A 16 10.65 -3.09 -11.18
N TYR A 17 11.06 -1.82 -11.03
CA TYR A 17 10.26 -0.82 -10.32
C TYR A 17 8.88 -0.60 -10.95
N LEU A 18 8.80 -0.69 -12.29
CA LEU A 18 7.55 -0.59 -13.02
C LEU A 18 6.59 -1.74 -12.69
N GLY A 19 7.08 -2.98 -12.64
CA GLY A 19 6.27 -4.14 -12.29
C GLY A 19 5.79 -4.09 -10.84
N VAL A 20 6.61 -3.59 -9.92
CA VAL A 20 6.18 -3.32 -8.54
C VAL A 20 5.04 -2.30 -8.52
N ALA A 21 5.18 -1.18 -9.25
CA ALA A 21 4.13 -0.17 -9.34
C ALA A 21 2.81 -0.75 -9.90
N TRP A 22 2.90 -1.61 -10.93
CA TRP A 22 1.74 -2.32 -11.48
C TRP A 22 1.11 -3.29 -10.50
N ALA A 23 1.89 -3.99 -9.67
CA ALA A 23 1.34 -4.87 -8.65
C ALA A 23 0.46 -4.10 -7.65
N PHE A 24 0.92 -2.92 -7.18
CA PHE A 24 0.13 -2.08 -6.29
C PHE A 24 -1.13 -1.54 -6.99
N GLY A 25 -0.98 -0.85 -8.13
CA GLY A 25 -2.11 -0.24 -8.83
C GLY A 25 -3.14 -1.25 -9.35
N GLY A 26 -2.66 -2.35 -9.93
CA GLY A 26 -3.49 -3.41 -10.48
C GLY A 26 -4.29 -4.16 -9.40
N MET A 27 -3.67 -4.47 -8.26
CA MET A 27 -4.38 -5.13 -7.16
C MET A 27 -5.44 -4.21 -6.53
N ILE A 28 -5.16 -2.91 -6.38
CA ILE A 28 -6.17 -1.95 -5.93
C ILE A 28 -7.34 -1.92 -6.92
N PHE A 29 -7.07 -1.80 -8.23
CA PHE A 29 -8.13 -1.80 -9.25
C PHE A 29 -9.04 -3.03 -9.15
N VAL A 30 -8.45 -4.23 -9.10
CA VAL A 30 -9.21 -5.49 -9.00
C VAL A 30 -10.00 -5.56 -7.69
N LEU A 31 -9.37 -5.29 -6.55
CA LEU A 31 -10.01 -5.41 -5.25
C LEU A 31 -11.14 -4.38 -5.07
N VAL A 32 -10.94 -3.15 -5.54
CA VAL A 32 -11.99 -2.12 -5.54
C VAL A 32 -13.16 -2.60 -6.39
N TYR A 33 -12.92 -3.08 -7.61
CA TYR A 33 -13.99 -3.59 -8.48
C TYR A 33 -14.78 -4.73 -7.82
N CYS A 34 -14.10 -5.70 -7.22
CA CYS A 34 -14.75 -6.83 -6.55
C CYS A 34 -15.52 -6.42 -5.28
N THR A 35 -15.09 -5.38 -4.57
CA THR A 35 -15.63 -5.00 -3.26
C THR A 35 -16.48 -3.73 -3.26
N ALA A 36 -16.62 -3.06 -4.41
CA ALA A 36 -17.37 -1.82 -4.58
C ALA A 36 -18.82 -1.95 -4.09
N GLY A 37 -19.53 -2.99 -4.52
CA GLY A 37 -20.94 -3.22 -4.14
C GLY A 37 -21.15 -3.70 -2.69
N ILE A 38 -20.08 -4.01 -1.95
CA ILE A 38 -20.17 -4.58 -0.59
C ILE A 38 -19.68 -3.56 0.46
N SER A 39 -18.46 -3.05 0.27
CA SER A 39 -17.78 -2.17 1.23
C SER A 39 -17.53 -0.76 0.71
N GLY A 40 -17.86 -0.49 -0.56
CA GLY A 40 -17.48 0.74 -1.24
C GLY A 40 -16.04 0.75 -1.76
N GLY A 41 -15.29 -0.36 -1.62
CA GLY A 41 -13.95 -0.49 -2.19
C GLY A 41 -12.90 0.39 -1.52
N HIS A 42 -13.00 0.66 -0.22
CA HIS A 42 -12.09 1.60 0.45
C HIS A 42 -10.63 1.15 0.44
N ILE A 43 -10.37 -0.09 0.89
CA ILE A 43 -9.06 -0.80 0.93
C ILE A 43 -7.88 -0.02 1.57
N ASN A 44 -8.10 1.20 2.07
CA ASN A 44 -7.10 2.12 2.57
C ASN A 44 -7.69 2.97 3.72
N PRO A 45 -6.99 3.07 4.88
CA PRO A 45 -7.41 3.91 5.99
C PRO A 45 -7.54 5.39 5.64
N ALA A 46 -6.65 5.95 4.81
CA ALA A 46 -6.71 7.35 4.37
C ALA A 46 -7.95 7.64 3.49
N VAL A 47 -8.31 6.71 2.61
CA VAL A 47 -9.54 6.79 1.80
C VAL A 47 -10.76 6.72 2.70
N THR A 48 -10.79 5.77 3.63
CA THR A 48 -11.87 5.65 4.63
C THR A 48 -12.03 6.92 5.45
N PHE A 49 -10.91 7.52 5.88
CA PHE A 49 -10.92 8.76 6.63
C PHE A 49 -11.42 9.93 5.78
N GLY A 50 -11.01 10.05 4.52
CA GLY A 50 -11.50 11.06 3.59
C GLY A 50 -13.03 11.00 3.43
N LEU A 51 -13.57 9.80 3.19
CA LEU A 51 -15.02 9.57 3.07
C LEU A 51 -15.77 9.81 4.40
N PHE A 52 -15.13 9.57 5.53
CA PHE A 52 -15.68 9.93 6.85
C PHE A 52 -15.76 11.46 7.03
N VAL A 53 -14.72 12.20 6.66
CA VAL A 53 -14.72 13.68 6.69
C VAL A 53 -15.77 14.25 5.74
N GLU A 54 -15.96 13.61 4.58
CA GLU A 54 -17.05 13.93 3.63
C GLU A 54 -18.44 13.51 4.13
N ARG A 55 -18.55 12.90 5.32
CA ARG A 55 -19.79 12.40 5.94
C ARG A 55 -20.51 11.32 5.13
N LYS A 56 -19.81 10.62 4.26
CA LYS A 56 -20.34 9.46 3.50
C LYS A 56 -20.31 8.16 4.31
N VAL A 57 -19.56 8.11 5.40
CA VAL A 57 -19.36 6.91 6.24
C VAL A 57 -19.54 7.29 7.71
N SER A 58 -20.22 6.46 8.50
CA SER A 58 -20.37 6.69 9.94
C SER A 58 -19.05 6.47 10.69
N LEU A 59 -18.86 7.14 11.83
CA LEU A 59 -17.65 6.99 12.65
C LEU A 59 -17.36 5.53 13.04
N THR A 60 -18.39 4.79 13.46
CA THR A 60 -18.26 3.39 13.85
C THR A 60 -17.79 2.52 12.69
N ARG A 61 -18.37 2.71 11.49
CA ARG A 61 -17.97 1.99 10.28
C ARG A 61 -16.55 2.39 9.84
N ALA A 62 -16.20 3.67 9.93
CA ALA A 62 -14.87 4.15 9.58
C ALA A 62 -13.78 3.50 10.46
N VAL A 63 -13.97 3.50 11.78
CA VAL A 63 -13.04 2.85 12.72
C VAL A 63 -12.95 1.34 12.47
N ALA A 64 -14.10 0.67 12.29
CA ALA A 64 -14.12 -0.76 11.98
C ALA A 64 -13.38 -1.08 10.66
N TYR A 65 -13.56 -0.27 9.62
CA TYR A 65 -12.87 -0.44 8.34
C TYR A 65 -11.36 -0.24 8.48
N MET A 66 -10.90 0.78 9.19
CA MET A 66 -9.48 1.02 9.42
C MET A 66 -8.83 -0.14 10.18
N MET A 67 -9.48 -0.65 11.23
CA MET A 67 -8.98 -1.83 11.95
C MET A 67 -8.91 -3.07 11.06
N ALA A 68 -9.98 -3.34 10.29
CA ALA A 68 -10.01 -4.48 9.37
C ALA A 68 -8.92 -4.38 8.28
N GLN A 69 -8.69 -3.18 7.74
CA GLN A 69 -7.64 -2.91 6.75
C GLN A 69 -6.25 -3.17 7.32
N CYS A 70 -5.96 -2.66 8.53
CA CYS A 70 -4.67 -2.89 9.20
C CYS A 70 -4.47 -4.37 9.55
N LEU A 71 -5.49 -5.06 10.05
CA LEU A 71 -5.44 -6.50 10.35
C LEU A 71 -5.19 -7.32 9.07
N GLY A 72 -5.91 -7.03 7.99
CA GLY A 72 -5.72 -7.69 6.70
C GLY A 72 -4.31 -7.48 6.14
N ALA A 73 -3.77 -6.26 6.25
CA ALA A 73 -2.39 -5.97 5.83
C ALA A 73 -1.36 -6.77 6.65
N MET A 74 -1.51 -6.84 7.97
CA MET A 74 -0.64 -7.64 8.84
C MET A 74 -0.69 -9.13 8.49
N LEU A 75 -1.88 -9.68 8.27
CA LEU A 75 -2.05 -11.08 7.87
C LEU A 75 -1.44 -11.36 6.49
N GLY A 76 -1.58 -10.43 5.54
CA GLY A 76 -0.98 -10.52 4.22
C GLY A 76 0.55 -10.56 4.27
N VAL A 77 1.15 -9.66 5.05
CA VAL A 77 2.61 -9.65 5.26
C VAL A 77 3.07 -10.92 5.98
N TRP A 78 2.36 -11.35 7.01
CA TRP A 78 2.66 -12.59 7.74
C TRP A 78 2.63 -13.83 6.84
N MET A 79 1.66 -13.90 5.92
CA MET A 79 1.60 -14.97 4.92
C MET A 79 2.84 -14.95 4.01
N VAL A 80 3.28 -13.77 3.55
CA VAL A 80 4.50 -13.64 2.75
C VAL A 80 5.73 -14.09 3.53
N MET A 81 5.84 -13.74 4.81
CA MET A 81 6.93 -14.18 5.69
C MET A 81 7.02 -15.71 5.77
N ILE A 82 5.87 -16.39 5.94
CA ILE A 82 5.82 -17.86 5.98
C ILE A 82 6.25 -18.46 4.65
N LEU A 83 5.76 -17.92 3.53
CA LEU A 83 6.00 -18.49 2.20
C LEU A 83 7.44 -18.28 1.71
N THR A 84 8.09 -17.19 2.12
CA THR A 84 9.43 -16.82 1.62
C THR A 84 10.55 -17.07 2.62
N GLY A 85 10.21 -17.25 3.90
CA GLY A 85 11.16 -17.56 4.98
C GLY A 85 12.29 -16.53 5.07
N ILE A 86 13.54 -17.01 5.11
CA ILE A 86 14.74 -16.16 5.27
C ILE A 86 14.91 -15.11 4.16
N HIS A 87 14.33 -15.34 2.98
CA HIS A 87 14.44 -14.41 1.86
C HIS A 87 13.64 -13.13 2.08
N TYR A 88 12.62 -13.15 2.96
CA TYR A 88 11.84 -11.98 3.33
C TYR A 88 12.72 -10.89 3.97
N ASP A 89 13.52 -11.28 4.97
CA ASP A 89 14.37 -10.36 5.71
C ASP A 89 15.51 -9.84 4.83
N GLN A 90 16.10 -10.72 4.00
CA GLN A 90 17.14 -10.34 3.05
C GLN A 90 16.65 -9.34 1.99
N ALA A 91 15.37 -9.41 1.61
CA ALA A 91 14.75 -8.47 0.68
C ALA A 91 14.31 -7.14 1.34
N GLY A 92 14.58 -6.93 2.63
CA GLY A 92 14.24 -5.70 3.35
C GLY A 92 12.80 -5.66 3.88
N GLY A 93 12.11 -6.80 3.96
CA GLY A 93 10.85 -6.95 4.68
C GLY A 93 9.64 -6.19 4.12
N ALA A 94 9.72 -5.70 2.88
CA ALA A 94 8.64 -4.92 2.25
C ALA A 94 8.15 -3.70 3.07
N VAL A 95 9.04 -3.08 3.86
CA VAL A 95 8.71 -1.93 4.70
C VAL A 95 8.94 -0.62 3.94
N ASN A 96 8.05 0.35 4.12
CA ASN A 96 8.25 1.71 3.62
C ASN A 96 9.30 2.44 4.47
N VAL A 97 10.42 2.81 3.83
CA VAL A 97 11.52 3.54 4.47
C VAL A 97 11.91 4.76 3.64
N VAL A 98 12.46 5.79 4.30
CA VAL A 98 13.02 6.95 3.60
C VAL A 98 14.33 6.52 2.95
N ALA A 99 14.45 6.72 1.64
CA ALA A 99 15.66 6.39 0.91
C ALA A 99 16.85 7.24 1.38
N PRO A 100 18.07 6.68 1.45
CA PRO A 100 19.27 7.44 1.75
C PRO A 100 19.41 8.65 0.83
N GLY A 101 19.82 9.79 1.38
CA GLY A 101 19.98 11.05 0.63
C GLY A 101 18.73 11.94 0.59
N TYR A 102 17.59 11.49 1.11
CA TYR A 102 16.37 12.30 1.22
C TYR A 102 16.09 12.71 2.67
N SER A 103 15.59 13.92 2.86
CA SER A 103 15.15 14.40 4.18
C SER A 103 13.80 13.79 4.55
N LYS A 104 13.54 13.64 5.86
CA LYS A 104 12.23 13.18 6.36
C LYS A 104 11.10 14.12 5.94
N GLY A 105 11.37 15.43 5.84
CA GLY A 105 10.40 16.42 5.37
C GLY A 105 10.03 16.24 3.90
N ALA A 106 11.00 15.95 3.03
CA ALA A 106 10.75 15.66 1.63
C ALA A 106 9.93 14.37 1.45
N ALA A 107 10.27 13.32 2.20
CA ALA A 107 9.52 12.07 2.20
C ALA A 107 8.07 12.26 2.69
N LEU A 108 7.87 13.01 3.76
CA LEU A 108 6.54 13.35 4.26
C LEU A 108 5.73 14.11 3.21
N GLY A 109 6.34 15.12 2.56
CA GLY A 109 5.69 15.87 1.49
C GLY A 109 5.26 14.99 0.32
N ALA A 110 6.11 14.03 -0.08
CA ALA A 110 5.80 13.07 -1.13
C ALA A 110 4.60 12.17 -0.77
N GLU A 111 4.56 11.63 0.46
CA GLU A 111 3.44 10.80 0.93
C GLU A 111 2.13 11.59 1.04
N ILE A 112 2.18 12.86 1.46
CA ILE A 112 1.00 13.75 1.50
C ILE A 112 0.46 13.98 0.10
N ILE A 113 1.30 14.38 -0.85
CA ILE A 113 0.88 14.68 -2.22
C ILE A 113 0.36 13.41 -2.91
N GLY A 114 1.06 12.28 -2.76
CA GLY A 114 0.64 11.00 -3.34
C GLY A 114 -0.70 10.53 -2.78
N THR A 115 -0.89 10.61 -1.47
CA THR A 115 -2.16 10.23 -0.82
C THR A 115 -3.28 11.20 -1.22
N PHE A 116 -3.00 12.50 -1.34
CA PHE A 116 -3.96 13.48 -1.83
C PHE A 116 -4.47 13.13 -3.23
N VAL A 117 -3.57 12.82 -4.18
CA VAL A 117 -3.97 12.41 -5.53
C VAL A 117 -4.84 11.16 -5.50
N LEU A 118 -4.47 10.16 -4.69
CA LEU A 118 -5.25 8.95 -4.52
C LEU A 118 -6.66 9.26 -4.00
N VAL A 119 -6.77 10.01 -2.89
CA VAL A 119 -8.07 10.32 -2.27
C VAL A 119 -8.92 11.25 -3.13
N TYR A 120 -8.30 12.18 -3.86
CA TYR A 120 -9.01 13.05 -4.82
C TYR A 120 -9.62 12.27 -5.99
N THR A 121 -8.99 11.15 -6.37
CA THR A 121 -9.47 10.29 -7.47
C THR A 121 -10.65 9.40 -7.06
N VAL A 122 -10.81 9.14 -5.75
CA VAL A 122 -11.92 8.35 -5.18
C VAL A 122 -13.18 9.19 -5.07
#